data_AF-A0A0T2QB84-F1
#
_entry.id   AF-A0A0T2QB84-F1
#
_cell.length_a   1.000
_cell.length_b   1.000
_cell.length_c   1.000
_cell.angle_alpha   90.00
_cell.angle_beta   90.00
_cell.angle_gamma   90.00
#
_symmetry.space_group_name_H-M   'P 1'
#
loop_
_entity.id
_entity.type
_entity.pdbx_description
1 polymer ?
#
loop_
_entity_poly.entity_id
_entity_poly.type
_entity_poly.pdbx_seq_one_letter_code
_entity_poly.pdbx_strand_id
1 'polypeptide(L)' 'MEDDLPRVRGDFASRLAGELLDTYSQDELMERIALLEAEIERVKSQHAKAASHKKLADALFKPREPS' A
#
# COMPACT_ATOMS: atom_id res chain seq x y z
N MET A 1 4.18 -17.63 22.62
CA MET A 1 3.59 -17.33 21.30
C MET A 1 4.00 -15.92 20.97
N GLU A 2 5.19 -15.74 20.39
CA GLU A 2 5.77 -14.43 20.02
C GLU A 2 5.73 -14.21 18.50
N ASP A 3 4.81 -14.88 17.81
CA ASP A 3 4.80 -14.98 16.34
C ASP A 3 4.04 -13.86 15.62
N ASP A 4 3.67 -12.79 16.33
CA ASP A 4 2.81 -11.71 15.80
C ASP A 4 3.46 -10.32 15.83
N LEU A 5 4.80 -10.25 15.81
CA LEU A 5 5.46 -8.99 15.51
C LEU A 5 5.41 -8.78 13.99
N PRO A 6 4.79 -7.68 13.48
CA PRO A 6 4.84 -7.38 12.06
C PRO A 6 6.31 -7.24 11.67
N ARG A 7 6.80 -8.19 10.87
CA ARG A 7 8.13 -8.12 10.27
C ARG A 7 8.29 -6.72 9.70
N VAL A 8 9.40 -6.05 10.03
CA VAL A 8 9.79 -4.79 9.41
C VAL A 8 9.90 -5.07 7.91
N ARG A 9 8.78 -4.89 7.19
CA ARG A 9 8.74 -4.95 5.73
C ARG A 9 9.61 -3.78 5.34
N GLY A 10 10.83 -4.09 4.90
CA GLY A 10 11.83 -3.09 4.53
C GLY A 10 11.15 -1.95 3.82
N ASP A 11 11.27 -0.76 4.40
CA ASP A 11 10.55 0.42 3.96
C ASP A 11 10.97 0.73 2.51
N PHE A 12 10.12 0.35 1.56
CA PHE A 12 10.32 0.62 0.15
C PHE A 12 10.42 2.13 -0.14
N ALA A 13 9.76 2.97 0.67
CA ALA A 13 9.86 4.42 0.56
C ALA A 13 11.24 4.92 1.03
N SER A 14 11.80 4.38 2.11
CA SER A 14 13.18 4.67 2.53
C SER A 14 14.21 4.26 1.47
N ARG A 15 14.00 3.12 0.78
CA ARG A 15 14.88 2.70 -0.32
C ARG A 15 14.77 3.62 -1.54
N LEU A 16 13.54 4.02 -1.89
CA LEU A 16 13.26 4.98 -2.95
C LEU A 16 13.89 6.35 -2.65
N ALA A 17 13.80 6.81 -1.40
CA ALA A 17 14.35 8.09 -0.97
C ALA A 17 15.89 8.12 -0.96
N GLY A 18 16.55 6.96 -0.83
CA GLY A 18 18.00 6.83 -0.88
C GLY A 18 18.59 6.74 -2.29
N GLU A 19 17.77 6.77 -3.34
CA GLU A 19 18.27 6.66 -4.71
C GLU A 19 18.92 7.96 -5.21
N LEU A 20 20.07 7.83 -5.89
CA LEU A 20 20.85 8.94 -6.42
C LEU A 20 20.32 9.39 -7.80
N LEU A 21 19.29 10.25 -7.79
CA LEU A 21 18.58 10.71 -8.99
C LEU A 21 19.36 11.69 -9.88
N ASP A 22 20.46 12.26 -9.38
CA ASP A 22 21.34 13.19 -10.09
C ASP A 22 22.10 12.54 -11.26
N THR A 23 22.21 11.21 -11.26
CA THR A 23 22.84 10.42 -12.34
C THR A 23 21.89 10.08 -13.48
N TYR A 24 20.59 10.32 -13.31
CA TYR A 24 19.57 9.92 -14.27
C TYR A 24 19.40 11.01 -15.33
N SER A 25 19.20 10.60 -16.58
CA SER A 25 18.71 11.45 -17.64
C SER A 25 17.24 11.85 -17.43
N GLN A 26 16.76 12.84 -18.19
CA GLN A 26 15.36 13.24 -18.13
C GLN A 26 14.40 12.09 -18.50
N ASP A 27 14.75 11.29 -19.50
CA ASP A 27 13.92 10.16 -19.93
C ASP A 27 13.86 9.07 -18.85
N GLU A 28 14.97 8.76 -18.20
CA GLU A 28 15.02 7.79 -17.09
C GLU A 28 14.20 8.27 -15.88
N LEU A 29 14.23 9.58 -15.58
CA LEU A 29 13.38 10.16 -14.54
C LEU A 29 11.89 10.03 -14.89
N MET A 30 11.51 10.26 -16.15
CA MET A 30 10.13 10.11 -16.61
C MET A 30 9.65 8.66 -16.56
N GLU A 31 10.48 7.71 -16.98
CA GLU A 31 10.19 6.27 -16.87
C GLU A 31 9.98 5.88 -15.40
N ARG A 32 10.87 6.36 -14.51
CA ARG A 32 10.74 6.11 -13.08
C ARG A 32 9.44 6.66 -12.50
N ILE A 33 9.05 7.88 -12.88
CA ILE A 33 7.78 8.49 -12.45
C ILE A 33 6.61 7.61 -12.89
N ALA A 34 6.58 7.17 -14.16
CA ALA A 34 5.50 6.34 -14.67
C ALA A 34 5.34 5.02 -13.89
N LEU A 35 6.46 4.38 -13.51
CA LEU A 35 6.44 3.16 -12.70
C LEU A 35 5.90 3.42 -11.28
N LEU A 36 6.30 4.52 -10.64
CA LEU A 36 5.84 4.88 -9.30
C LEU A 36 4.35 5.22 -9.28
N GLU A 37 3.84 5.92 -10.30
CA GLU A 37 2.42 6.22 -10.43
C GLU A 37 1.59 4.94 -10.60
N ALA A 38 2.03 4.00 -11.44
CA ALA A 38 1.37 2.70 -11.60
C ALA A 38 1.32 1.92 -10.27
N GLU A 39 2.40 1.97 -9.49
CA GLU A 39 2.47 1.34 -8.18
C GLU A 39 1.53 2.00 -7.16
N ILE A 40 1.42 3.33 -7.18
CA ILE A 40 0.45 4.08 -6.36
C ILE A 40 -0.98 3.62 -6.66
N GLU A 41 -1.35 3.50 -7.94
CA GLU A 41 -2.69 3.04 -8.33
C GLU A 41 -2.94 1.58 -7.91
N ARG A 42 -1.92 0.71 -8.02
CA ARG A 42 -1.99 -0.66 -7.53
C ARG A 42 -2.27 -0.71 -6.02
N VAL A 43 -1.56 0.09 -5.23
CA VAL A 43 -1.73 0.17 -3.76
C VAL A 43 -3.11 0.72 -3.39
N LYS A 44 -3.56 1.80 -4.06
CA LYS A 44 -4.91 2.34 -3.87
C LYS A 44 -6.00 1.30 -4.14
N SER A 45 -5.86 0.55 -5.25
CA SER A 45 -6.79 -0.53 -5.60
C SER A 45 -6.84 -1.62 -4.54
N GLN A 46 -5.68 -2.06 -4.03
CA GLN A 46 -5.61 -3.06 -2.98
C GLN A 46 -6.23 -2.55 -1.66
N HIS A 47 -5.98 -1.29 -1.29
CA HIS A 47 -6.60 -0.68 -0.12
C HIS A 47 -8.12 -0.62 -0.25
N ALA A 48 -8.64 -0.19 -1.42
CA ALA A 48 -10.07 -0.14 -1.67
C ALA A 48 -10.74 -1.51 -1.56
N LYS A 49 -10.09 -2.57 -2.07
CA LYS A 49 -10.55 -3.97 -1.91
C LYS A 49 -10.56 -4.42 -0.45
N ALA A 50 -9.51 -4.12 0.31
CA ALA A 50 -9.47 -4.45 1.74
C ALA A 50 -10.57 -3.71 2.53
N ALA A 51 -10.81 -2.44 2.20
CA ALA A 51 -11.85 -1.63 2.83
C ALA A 51 -13.27 -2.12 2.51
N SER A 52 -13.54 -2.59 1.29
CA SER A 52 -14.84 -3.16 0.93
C SER A 52 -15.10 -4.48 1.66
N HIS A 53 -14.07 -5.32 1.83
CA HIS A 53 -14.16 -6.56 2.62
C HIS A 53 -14.50 -6.26 4.09
N LYS A 54 -13.88 -5.22 4.68
CA LYS A 54 -14.21 -4.79 6.05
C LYS A 54 -15.67 -4.35 6.18
N LYS A 55 -16.17 -3.54 5.24
CA LYS A 55 -17.58 -3.08 5.25
C LYS A 55 -18.58 -4.23 5.12
N LEU A 56 -18.26 -5.26 4.34
CA LEU A 56 -19.09 -6.47 4.24
C LEU A 56 -19.09 -7.28 5.54
N ALA A 57 -17.94 -7.42 6.19
CA ALA A 57 -17.85 -8.06 7.49
C ALA A 57 -18.65 -7.28 8.55
N ASP A 58 -18.52 -5.96 8.62
CA ASP A 58 -19.27 -5.12 9.57
C ASP A 58 -20.79 -5.22 9.36
N ALA A 59 -21.26 -5.43 8.12
CA ALA A 59 -22.68 -5.64 7.82
C ALA A 59 -23.19 -7.03 8.23
N LEU A 60 -22.35 -8.06 8.14
CA LEU A 60 -22.68 -9.45 8.48
C LEU A 60 -22.61 -9.72 9.99
N PHE A 61 -21.76 -9.01 10.72
CA PHE A 61 -21.50 -9.24 12.14
C PHE A 61 -22.09 -8.16 13.07
N LYS A 62 -23.02 -7.33 12.60
CA LYS A 62 -23.74 -6.40 13.49
C LYS A 62 -24.48 -7.19 14.59
N PRO A 63 -24.23 -6.91 15.88
CA PRO A 63 -25.02 -7.48 16.96
C PRO A 63 -26.48 -7.11 16.76
N ARG A 64 -27.38 -8.09 16.83
CA ARG A 64 -28.83 -7.87 16.82
C ARG A 64 -29.13 -6.96 18.02
N GLU A 65 -29.70 -5.78 17.78
CA GLU A 65 -30.15 -4.90 18.86
C GLU A 65 -31.12 -5.71 19.76
N PRO A 66 -30.90 -5.75 21.08
CA PRO A 66 -31.90 -6.32 21.98
C PRO A 66 -33.10 -5.36 22.02
N SER A 67 -34.27 -5.87 21.65
CA SER A 67 -35.58 -5.20 21.84
C SER A 67 -35.87 -4.97 23.31
#